data_AF-A0A7W7RS15-F1
#
_entry.id   AF-A0A7W7RS15-F1
#
_cell.length_a   1.000
_cell.length_b   1.000
_cell.length_c   1.000
_cell.angle_alpha   90.00
_cell.angle_beta   90.00
_cell.angle_gamma   90.00
#
_symmetry.space_group_name_H-M   'P 1'
#
loop_
_entity.id
_entity.type
_entity.pdbx_description
1 polymer ?
#
loop_
_entity_poly.entity_id
_entity_poly.type
_entity_poly.pdbx_seq_one_letter_code
_entity_poly.pdbx_strand_id
1 'polypeptide(L)'
;MTSADWDQLTTALVIPYHVQREAELHARRGGPPIRKPGGGHPAALTIAEKTLVTVLRLRFRVPQHVLADLFGVVTGTIATAERQIRPLLDQREHSIAPTRIRLMTLSDLIAFAAAEGVILIPKIKPAC
;
A
#
# COMPACT_ATOMS: atom_id res chain seq x y z
N MET A 1 13.03 -7.06 -8.55
CA MET A 1 11.94 -7.79 -7.90
C MET A 1 11.07 -8.33 -9.01
N THR A 2 10.98 -9.64 -9.14
CA THR A 2 10.20 -10.30 -10.19
C THR A 2 8.70 -10.32 -9.81
N SER A 3 7.82 -10.65 -10.75
CA SER A 3 6.39 -10.84 -10.44
C SER A 3 6.16 -11.99 -9.46
N ALA A 4 6.95 -13.06 -9.54
CA ALA A 4 6.90 -14.17 -8.60
C ALA A 4 7.33 -13.74 -7.18
N ASP A 5 8.39 -12.94 -7.05
CA ASP A 5 8.81 -12.38 -5.76
C ASP A 5 7.70 -11.50 -5.15
N TRP A 6 7.00 -10.75 -6.01
CA TRP A 6 5.89 -9.90 -5.61
C TRP A 6 4.69 -10.69 -5.08
N ASP A 7 4.29 -11.74 -5.79
CA ASP A 7 3.17 -12.59 -5.38
C ASP A 7 3.50 -13.35 -4.08
N GLN A 8 4.75 -13.83 -3.94
CA GLN A 8 5.21 -14.44 -2.71
C GLN A 8 5.21 -13.44 -1.55
N LEU A 9 5.70 -12.22 -1.76
CA LEU A 9 5.71 -11.18 -0.74
C LEU A 9 4.29 -10.82 -0.29
N THR A 10 3.40 -10.54 -1.23
CA THR A 10 2.02 -10.13 -0.92
C THR A 10 1.25 -11.25 -0.23
N THR A 11 1.39 -12.50 -0.69
CA THR A 11 0.79 -13.69 -0.05
C THR A 11 1.30 -13.86 1.37
N ALA A 12 2.62 -13.79 1.57
CA ALA A 12 3.19 -13.94 2.89
C ALA A 12 2.70 -12.83 3.84
N LEU A 13 2.47 -11.61 3.35
CA LEU A 13 2.00 -10.48 4.18
C LEU A 13 0.53 -10.59 4.62
N VAL A 14 -0.28 -11.44 3.99
CA VAL A 14 -1.73 -11.54 4.28
C VAL A 14 -1.99 -11.81 5.77
N ILE A 15 -1.47 -12.93 6.28
CA ILE A 15 -1.70 -13.34 7.67
C ILE A 15 -1.21 -12.31 8.69
N PRO A 16 0.07 -11.87 8.67
CA PRO A 16 0.56 -10.93 9.68
C PRO A 16 -0.14 -9.56 9.60
N TYR A 17 -0.53 -9.12 8.39
CA TYR A 17 -1.33 -7.91 8.24
C TYR A 17 -2.70 -8.03 8.93
N HIS A 18 -3.40 -9.16 8.76
CA HIS A 18 -4.69 -9.37 9.42
C HIS A 18 -4.55 -9.42 10.94
N VAL A 19 -3.51 -10.09 11.45
CA VAL A 19 -3.21 -10.14 12.90
C VAL A 19 -2.93 -8.73 13.45
N GLN A 20 -2.04 -7.97 12.82
CA GLN A 20 -1.72 -6.61 13.24
C GLN A 20 -2.95 -5.70 13.20
N ARG A 21 -3.74 -5.80 12.11
CA ARG A 21 -4.96 -4.99 11.95
C ARG A 21 -5.99 -5.30 13.03
N GLU A 22 -6.23 -6.56 13.34
CA GLU A 22 -7.15 -6.93 14.42
C GLU A 22 -6.63 -6.47 15.78
N ALA A 23 -5.32 -6.54 16.04
CA ALA A 23 -4.73 -6.00 17.27
C ALA A 23 -4.91 -4.48 17.39
N GLU A 24 -4.65 -3.72 16.31
CA GLU A 24 -4.90 -2.27 16.26
C GLU A 24 -6.38 -1.94 16.52
N LEU A 25 -7.29 -2.70 15.89
CA LEU A 25 -8.72 -2.51 16.06
C LEU A 25 -9.20 -2.90 17.45
N HIS A 26 -8.63 -3.95 18.05
CA HIS A 26 -8.92 -4.35 19.42
C HIS A 26 -8.48 -3.28 20.41
N ALA A 27 -7.28 -2.74 20.26
CA ALA A 27 -6.76 -1.66 21.10
C ALA A 27 -7.63 -0.39 21.00
N ARG A 28 -8.09 -0.04 19.79
CA ARG A 28 -9.00 1.11 19.58
C ARG A 28 -10.40 0.87 20.15
N ARG A 29 -10.89 -0.36 20.06
CA ARG A 29 -12.22 -0.75 20.57
C ARG A 29 -12.24 -0.97 22.08
N GLY A 30 -11.08 -1.26 22.69
CA GLY A 30 -10.96 -1.65 24.09
C GLY A 30 -11.51 -3.05 24.39
N GLY A 31 -11.69 -3.91 23.38
CA GLY A 31 -12.30 -5.22 23.57
C GLY A 31 -12.71 -5.94 22.28
N PRO A 32 -13.35 -7.12 22.40
CA PRO A 32 -13.84 -7.91 21.28
C PRO A 32 -14.87 -7.18 20.41
N PRO A 33 -15.02 -7.56 19.12
CA PRO A 33 -16.01 -6.94 18.24
C PRO A 33 -17.44 -7.20 18.70
N ILE A 34 -18.23 -6.13 18.82
CA ILE A 34 -19.67 -6.21 19.15
C ILE A 34 -20.51 -6.51 17.89
N ARG A 35 -20.00 -6.18 16.70
CA ARG A 35 -20.68 -6.40 15.41
C ARG A 35 -20.12 -7.64 14.70
N LYS A 36 -21.00 -8.36 13.98
CA LYS A 36 -20.58 -9.48 13.13
C LYS A 36 -19.54 -9.02 12.08
N PRO A 37 -18.53 -9.85 11.78
CA PRO A 37 -17.59 -9.59 10.70
C PRO A 37 -18.31 -9.37 9.37
N GLY A 38 -17.81 -8.45 8.53
CA GLY A 38 -18.27 -8.28 7.14
C GLY A 38 -19.32 -7.19 6.88
N GLY A 39 -19.86 -6.52 7.91
CA GLY A 39 -20.86 -5.46 7.72
C GLY A 39 -20.32 -4.07 7.35
N GLY A 40 -19.08 -3.95 6.89
CA GLY A 40 -18.40 -2.66 6.62
C GLY A 40 -18.10 -2.43 5.14
N HIS A 41 -17.83 -1.17 4.77
CA HIS A 41 -17.34 -0.84 3.43
C HIS A 41 -16.01 -1.59 3.16
N PRO A 42 -15.78 -2.11 1.93
CA PRO A 42 -14.52 -2.72 1.58
C PRO A 42 -13.35 -1.77 1.85
N ALA A 43 -12.18 -2.35 2.13
CA ALA A 43 -10.98 -1.53 2.31
C ALA A 43 -10.69 -0.74 1.03
N ALA A 44 -10.33 0.54 1.18
CA ALA A 44 -10.01 1.41 0.04
C ALA A 44 -8.82 0.90 -0.79
N LEU A 45 -7.89 0.20 -0.13
CA LEU A 45 -6.73 -0.46 -0.74
C LEU A 45 -6.66 -1.92 -0.27
N THR A 46 -6.40 -2.82 -1.21
CA THR A 46 -6.01 -4.22 -0.98
C THR A 46 -4.62 -4.30 -0.33
N ILE A 47 -4.26 -5.46 0.21
CA ILE A 47 -2.93 -5.68 0.81
C ILE A 47 -1.84 -5.47 -0.25
N ALA A 48 -2.03 -5.97 -1.48
CA ALA A 48 -1.11 -5.76 -2.58
C ALA A 48 -0.95 -4.27 -2.93
N GLU A 49 -2.06 -3.53 -3.05
CA GLU A 49 -2.01 -2.07 -3.30
C GLU A 49 -1.28 -1.33 -2.16
N LYS A 50 -1.54 -1.67 -0.90
CA LYS A 50 -0.83 -1.08 0.25
C LYS A 50 0.67 -1.38 0.23
N THR A 51 1.05 -2.61 -0.11
CA THR A 51 2.46 -3.00 -0.28
C THR A 51 3.09 -2.21 -1.41
N LEU A 52 2.37 -2.01 -2.53
CA LEU A 52 2.90 -1.33 -3.71
C LEU A 52 3.15 0.14 -3.39
N VAL A 53 2.16 0.80 -2.77
CA VAL A 53 2.29 2.16 -2.24
C VAL A 53 3.53 2.28 -1.35
N THR A 54 3.70 1.36 -0.39
CA THR A 54 4.81 1.41 0.56
C THR A 54 6.16 1.22 -0.13
N VAL A 55 6.25 0.29 -1.08
CA VAL A 55 7.47 0.06 -1.88
C VAL A 55 7.82 1.29 -2.70
N LEU A 56 6.85 1.91 -3.38
CA LEU A 56 7.07 3.13 -4.16
C LEU A 56 7.56 4.29 -3.29
N ARG A 57 6.99 4.44 -2.08
CA ARG A 57 7.44 5.42 -1.08
C ARG A 57 8.88 5.21 -0.66
N LEU A 58 9.27 3.97 -0.37
CA LEU A 58 10.60 3.64 0.14
C LEU A 58 11.67 3.67 -0.98
N ARG A 59 11.35 3.10 -2.14
CA ARG A 59 12.26 2.95 -3.29
C ARG A 59 12.46 4.25 -4.06
N PHE A 60 11.38 4.92 -4.44
CA PHE A 60 11.40 6.07 -5.35
C PHE A 60 11.04 7.39 -4.68
N ARG A 61 10.79 7.39 -3.36
CA ARG A 61 10.42 8.59 -2.59
C ARG A 61 9.20 9.33 -3.17
N VAL A 62 8.29 8.60 -3.83
CA VAL A 62 7.11 9.18 -4.48
C VAL A 62 6.27 9.95 -3.46
N PRO A 63 5.85 11.19 -3.71
CA PRO A 63 4.99 11.92 -2.77
C PRO A 63 3.67 11.20 -2.48
N GLN A 64 3.13 11.33 -1.26
CA GLN A 64 1.87 10.67 -0.89
C GLN A 64 0.69 11.13 -1.74
N HIS A 65 0.66 12.41 -2.15
CA HIS A 65 -0.40 12.94 -3.00
C HIS A 65 -0.40 12.31 -4.40
N VAL A 66 0.78 12.08 -5.00
CA VAL A 66 0.88 11.39 -6.30
C VAL A 66 0.31 9.97 -6.23
N LEU A 67 0.59 9.24 -5.14
CA LEU A 67 0.03 7.91 -4.94
C LEU A 67 -1.47 7.96 -4.62
N ALA A 68 -1.92 8.99 -3.91
CA ALA A 68 -3.32 9.23 -3.64
C ALA A 68 -4.10 9.43 -4.95
N ASP A 69 -3.55 10.24 -5.87
CA ASP A 69 -4.10 10.47 -7.22
C ASP A 69 -4.09 9.18 -8.05
N LEU A 70 -3.00 8.40 -8.01
CA LEU A 70 -2.90 7.12 -8.72
C LEU A 70 -3.97 6.12 -8.28
N PHE A 71 -4.23 6.02 -6.97
CA PHE A 71 -5.17 5.04 -6.42
C PHE A 71 -6.60 5.59 -6.20
N GLY A 72 -6.85 6.88 -6.48
CA GLY A 72 -8.14 7.52 -6.23
C GLY A 72 -8.55 7.49 -4.76
N VAL A 73 -7.60 7.70 -3.86
CA VAL A 73 -7.81 7.71 -2.41
C VAL A 73 -7.31 9.01 -1.81
N VAL A 74 -7.66 9.29 -0.56
CA VAL A 74 -7.07 10.44 0.17
C VAL A 74 -5.66 10.15 0.66
N THR A 75 -4.83 11.18 0.81
CA THR A 75 -3.43 11.06 1.31
C THR A 75 -3.33 10.35 2.67
N GLY A 76 -4.32 10.53 3.55
CA GLY A 76 -4.40 9.81 4.83
C GLY A 76 -4.50 8.28 4.67
N THR A 77 -5.11 7.80 3.59
CA THR A 77 -5.16 6.36 3.26
C THR A 77 -3.77 5.84 2.89
N ILE A 78 -3.00 6.62 2.13
CA ILE A 78 -1.61 6.32 1.78
C ILE A 78 -0.73 6.27 3.03
N ALA A 79 -0.84 7.28 3.91
CA ALA A 79 -0.09 7.30 5.16
C ALA A 79 -0.45 6.11 6.08
N THR A 80 -1.74 5.74 6.13
CA THR A 80 -2.20 4.56 6.88
C THR A 80 -1.65 3.27 6.28
N ALA A 81 -1.63 3.14 4.95
CA ALA A 81 -1.04 2.00 4.27
C ALA A 81 0.45 1.85 4.61
N GLU A 82 1.21 2.95 4.53
CA GLU A 82 2.64 2.98 4.87
C GLU A 82 2.87 2.55 6.33
N ARG A 83 2.09 3.11 7.27
CA ARG A 83 2.17 2.75 8.70
C ARG A 83 1.89 1.27 8.95
N GLN A 84 0.96 0.67 8.22
CA GLN A 84 0.57 -0.72 8.43
C GLN A 84 1.55 -1.71 7.81
N ILE A 85 2.09 -1.43 6.63
CA ILE A 85 2.93 -2.37 5.90
C ILE A 85 4.40 -2.24 6.27
N ARG A 86 4.90 -1.03 6.54
CA ARG A 86 6.33 -0.82 6.79
C ARG A 86 6.91 -1.68 7.93
N PRO A 87 6.26 -1.81 9.10
CA PRO A 87 6.74 -2.71 10.15
C PRO A 87 6.81 -4.18 9.71
N LEU A 88 5.88 -4.62 8.86
CA LEU A 88 5.84 -6.00 8.36
C LEU A 88 6.95 -6.30 7.36
N LEU A 89 7.38 -5.29 6.59
CA LEU A 89 8.53 -5.39 5.70
C LEU A 89 9.84 -5.39 6.51
N ASP A 90 9.93 -4.52 7.50
CA ASP A 90 11.11 -4.40 8.37
C ASP A 90 11.33 -5.71 9.18
N GLN A 91 10.27 -6.33 9.70
CA GLN A 91 10.32 -7.61 10.42
C GLN A 91 10.84 -8.78 9.59
N ARG A 92 10.74 -8.70 8.26
CA ARG A 92 11.19 -9.74 7.34
C ARG A 92 12.56 -9.46 6.75
N GLU A 93 13.25 -8.47 7.28
CA GLU A 93 14.54 -7.98 6.78
C GLU A 93 14.48 -7.62 5.27
N HIS A 94 13.28 -7.33 4.76
CA HIS A 94 13.09 -6.98 3.37
C HIS A 94 13.44 -5.50 3.18
N SER A 95 14.76 -5.23 3.21
CA SER A 95 15.30 -3.90 3.04
C SER A 95 15.11 -3.44 1.60
N ILE A 96 14.08 -2.63 1.39
CA ILE A 96 13.85 -1.97 0.11
C ILE A 96 14.93 -0.90 -0.03
N ALA A 97 16.02 -1.25 -0.73
CA ALA A 97 17.10 -0.31 -1.01
C ALA A 97 16.53 0.92 -1.73
N PRO A 98 16.86 2.16 -1.35
CA PRO A 98 16.39 3.35 -2.05
C PRO A 98 17.07 3.49 -3.42
N THR A 99 16.34 3.96 -4.43
CA THR A 99 16.91 4.37 -5.73
C THR A 99 17.36 5.82 -5.64
N ARG A 100 18.32 6.23 -6.50
CA ARG A 100 18.63 7.66 -6.71
C ARG A 100 17.54 8.41 -7.49
N ILE A 101 16.71 7.67 -8.24
CA ILE A 101 15.60 8.21 -9.03
C ILE A 101 14.45 8.57 -8.10
N ARG A 102 13.91 9.77 -8.28
CA ARG A 102 12.71 10.24 -7.59
C ARG A 102 11.62 10.51 -8.61
N LEU A 103 10.43 9.98 -8.36
CA LEU A 103 9.26 10.20 -9.22
C LEU A 103 8.34 11.15 -8.48
N MET A 104 8.30 12.41 -8.90
CA MET A 104 7.64 13.49 -8.14
C MET A 104 6.25 13.81 -8.64
N THR A 105 5.88 13.35 -9.83
CA THR A 105 4.57 13.57 -10.44
C THR A 105 3.92 12.26 -10.87
N LEU A 106 2.59 12.28 -11.07
CA LEU A 106 1.87 11.14 -11.64
C LEU A 106 2.36 10.82 -13.06
N SER A 107 2.67 11.85 -13.85
CA SER A 107 3.24 11.71 -15.19
C SER A 107 4.60 11.02 -15.17
N ASP A 108 5.50 11.38 -14.24
CA ASP A 108 6.80 10.71 -14.10
C ASP A 108 6.63 9.23 -13.77
N LEU A 109 5.66 8.90 -12.89
CA LEU A 109 5.38 7.54 -12.49
C LEU A 109 4.83 6.71 -13.66
N ILE A 110 3.90 7.28 -14.44
CA ILE A 110 3.35 6.64 -15.63
C ILE A 110 4.42 6.46 -16.70
N ALA A 111 5.25 7.48 -16.94
CA ALA A 111 6.33 7.41 -17.92
C ALA A 111 7.40 6.37 -17.53
N PHE A 112 7.76 6.33 -16.24
CA PHE A 112 8.67 5.32 -15.72
C PHE A 112 8.11 3.91 -15.89
N ALA A 113 6.84 3.70 -15.54
CA ALA A 113 6.20 2.40 -15.72
C ALA A 113 6.14 2.00 -17.20
N ALA A 114 5.79 2.91 -18.09
CA ALA A 114 5.75 2.64 -19.53
C ALA A 114 7.13 2.26 -20.09
N ALA A 115 8.20 2.92 -19.61
CA ALA A 115 9.58 2.57 -19.98
C ALA A 115 9.98 1.17 -19.50
N GLU A 116 9.44 0.72 -18.37
CA GLU A 116 9.61 -0.64 -17.82
C GLU A 116 8.61 -1.65 -18.42
N GLY A 117 7.81 -1.25 -19.44
CA GLY A 117 6.82 -2.12 -20.10
C GLY A 117 5.54 -2.36 -19.27
N VAL A 118 5.32 -1.57 -18.22
CA VAL A 118 4.15 -1.66 -17.34
C VAL A 118 3.18 -0.53 -17.65
N ILE A 119 1.92 -0.88 -17.89
CA ILE A 119 0.84 0.10 -18.07
C ILE A 119 0.22 0.40 -16.70
N LEU A 120 0.43 1.60 -16.18
CA LEU A 120 -0.27 2.09 -15.00
C LEU A 120 -1.57 2.78 -15.41
N ILE A 121 -2.68 2.25 -14.93
CA ILE A 121 -4.01 2.86 -15.11
C ILE A 121 -4.39 3.51 -13.77
N PRO A 122 -4.45 4.85 -13.68
CA PRO A 122 -4.93 5.52 -12.48
C PRO A 122 -6.35 5.06 -12.15
N LYS A 123 -6.58 4.69 -10.90
CA LYS A 123 -7.89 4.34 -10.38
C LYS A 123 -8.63 5.63 -10.11
N ILE A 124 -9.23 6.22 -11.14
CA ILE A 124 -10.03 7.44 -10.99
C ILE A 124 -11.30 7.06 -10.23
N LYS A 125 -11.38 7.42 -8.95
CA LYS A 125 -12.64 7.43 -8.22
C LYS A 125 -13.30 8.79 -8.49
N PRO A 126 -14.52 8.85 -9.05
CA PRO A 126 -15.20 10.13 -9.16
C PRO A 126 -15.37 10.71 -7.76
N ALA A 127 -14.98 11.97 -7.59
CA ALA A 127 -15.32 12.72 -6.39
C ALA A 127 -16.86 12.82 -6.34
N CYS A 128 -17.47 12.22 -5.31
CA CYS A 128 -18.85 12.52 -4.93
C CYS A 128 -18.84 13.66 -3.92
#